data_AF-A0A7X7VER5-F1
#
_entry.id   AF-A0A7X7VER5-F1
#
_cell.length_a   1.000
_cell.length_b   1.000
_cell.length_c   1.000
_cell.angle_alpha   90.00
_cell.angle_beta   90.00
_cell.angle_gamma   90.00
#
_symmetry.space_group_name_H-M   'P 1'
#
loop_
_entity.id
_entity.type
_entity.pdbx_description
1 polymer ?
#
loop_
_entity_poly.entity_id
_entity_poly.type
_entity_poly.pdbx_seq_one_letter_code
_entity_poly.pdbx_strand_id
1 'polypeptide(L)'
;MANGFSGPVAQIVDNYLERLRKGLRGIPAKDQDELVKEINSHIYESYRNDPTPDEVTRILKVLDKLGEPSAVIAARMPEAMVTLGKKRKLPFLILAGALIAFFGVPLGLGGLGVAVGLVIALLGLVIAFYVVAFSLILTGWLGAVVLAIRAFKPGFLDPYMDIYPLVADPTMNILIYILGALLMAAVGFGMLWLGTRLMRGMRFVFRLLVQKIKSWRQRKTAVPVS
;
A
#
# COMPACT_ATOMS: atom_id res chain seq x y z
N MET A 1 -24.84 -26.71 -17.57
CA MET A 1 -23.53 -27.34 -17.27
C MET A 1 -22.45 -26.43 -17.85
N ALA A 2 -21.72 -25.69 -17.02
CA ALA A 2 -20.89 -24.56 -17.50
C ALA A 2 -19.39 -24.89 -17.64
N ASN A 3 -18.91 -26.01 -17.08
CA ASN A 3 -17.47 -26.21 -16.82
C ASN A 3 -16.89 -27.47 -17.46
N GLY A 4 -17.63 -28.20 -18.31
CA GLY A 4 -17.12 -29.38 -19.03
C GLY A 4 -16.93 -30.66 -18.20
N PHE A 5 -17.24 -30.62 -16.90
CA PHE A 5 -17.20 -31.78 -15.98
C PHE A 5 -18.63 -32.26 -15.64
N SER A 6 -18.76 -33.52 -15.23
CA SER A 6 -20.02 -34.13 -14.77
C SER A 6 -19.89 -34.78 -13.40
N GLY A 7 -21.02 -34.94 -12.70
CA GLY A 7 -21.07 -35.69 -11.44
C GLY A 7 -20.25 -35.06 -10.29
N PRO A 8 -19.64 -35.87 -9.41
CA PRO A 8 -18.87 -35.39 -8.26
C PRO A 8 -17.69 -34.48 -8.63
N VAL A 9 -17.07 -34.73 -9.79
CA VAL A 9 -15.94 -33.93 -10.30
C VAL A 9 -16.35 -32.48 -10.53
N ALA A 10 -17.53 -32.23 -11.09
CA ALA A 10 -18.03 -30.89 -11.32
C ALA A 10 -18.16 -30.10 -10.00
N GLN A 11 -18.69 -30.74 -8.95
CA GLN A 11 -18.83 -30.10 -7.64
C GLN A 11 -17.49 -29.72 -7.01
N ILE A 12 -16.48 -30.58 -7.16
CA ILE A 12 -15.14 -30.34 -6.63
C ILE A 12 -14.48 -29.14 -7.34
N VAL A 13 -14.57 -29.10 -8.68
CA VAL A 13 -14.03 -28.00 -9.47
C VAL A 13 -14.78 -26.70 -9.18
N ASP A 14 -16.11 -26.73 -9.11
CA ASP A 14 -16.93 -25.55 -8.83
C ASP A 14 -16.58 -24.95 -7.48
N ASN A 15 -16.40 -25.78 -6.45
CA ASN A 15 -15.99 -25.32 -5.12
C ASN A 15 -14.62 -24.63 -5.17
N TYR A 16 -13.66 -25.23 -5.89
CA TYR A 16 -12.33 -24.65 -6.06
C TYR A 16 -12.38 -23.28 -6.76
N LEU A 17 -13.11 -23.19 -7.88
CA LEU A 17 -13.26 -21.95 -8.64
C LEU A 17 -14.04 -20.88 -7.87
N GLU A 18 -15.00 -21.27 -7.03
CA GLU A 18 -15.72 -20.33 -6.17
C GLU A 18 -14.80 -19.75 -5.08
N ARG A 19 -13.96 -20.58 -4.45
CA ARG A 19 -12.93 -20.12 -3.51
C ARG A 19 -11.92 -19.20 -4.19
N LEU A 20 -11.54 -19.51 -5.43
CA LEU A 20 -10.68 -18.66 -6.26
C LEU A 20 -11.34 -17.30 -6.51
N ARG A 21 -12.60 -17.26 -6.99
CA ARG A 21 -13.37 -16.01 -7.19
C ARG A 21 -13.49 -15.19 -5.92
N LYS A 22 -13.78 -15.82 -4.78
CA LYS A 22 -13.87 -15.15 -3.48
C LYS A 22 -12.53 -14.48 -3.11
N GLY A 23 -11.40 -15.13 -3.40
CA GLY A 23 -10.07 -14.58 -3.18
C GLY A 23 -9.66 -13.46 -4.13
N LEU A 24 -10.32 -13.33 -5.28
CA LEU A 24 -10.09 -12.26 -6.26
C LEU A 24 -10.95 -11.00 -6.01
N ARG A 25 -11.75 -10.98 -4.94
CA ARG A 25 -12.57 -9.81 -4.54
C ARG A 25 -11.70 -8.58 -4.32
N GLY A 26 -11.67 -7.68 -5.29
CA GLY A 26 -10.83 -6.47 -5.31
C GLY A 26 -10.18 -6.19 -6.67
N ILE A 27 -10.18 -7.18 -7.58
CA ILE A 27 -9.73 -7.05 -8.97
C ILE A 27 -10.93 -6.64 -9.86
N PRO A 28 -10.75 -5.94 -11.00
CA PRO A 28 -11.86 -5.67 -11.92
C PRO A 28 -12.53 -6.95 -12.41
N ALA A 29 -13.87 -6.96 -12.51
CA ALA A 29 -14.64 -8.16 -12.85
C ALA A 29 -14.17 -8.84 -14.15
N LYS A 30 -13.83 -8.05 -15.16
CA LYS A 30 -13.30 -8.55 -16.44
C LYS A 30 -12.03 -9.39 -16.26
N ASP A 31 -11.09 -8.90 -15.46
CA ASP A 31 -9.80 -9.56 -15.23
C ASP A 31 -9.98 -10.79 -14.32
N GLN A 32 -10.97 -10.77 -13.41
CA GLN A 32 -11.34 -11.95 -12.62
C GLN A 32 -11.87 -13.08 -13.51
N ASP A 33 -12.77 -12.76 -14.44
CA ASP A 33 -13.38 -13.75 -15.33
C ASP A 33 -12.35 -14.37 -16.28
N GLU A 34 -11.41 -13.57 -16.77
CA GLU A 34 -10.31 -14.03 -17.63
C GLU A 34 -9.41 -15.03 -16.89
N LEU A 35 -8.97 -14.69 -15.66
CA LEU A 35 -8.14 -15.56 -14.83
C LEU A 35 -8.86 -16.86 -14.46
N VAL A 36 -10.13 -16.77 -14.06
CA VAL A 36 -10.93 -17.96 -13.70
C VAL A 36 -11.10 -18.87 -14.91
N LYS A 37 -11.30 -18.31 -16.11
CA LYS A 37 -11.42 -19.08 -17.35
C LYS A 37 -10.11 -19.77 -17.73
N GLU A 38 -8.98 -19.10 -17.60
CA GLU A 38 -7.64 -19.67 -17.83
C GLU A 38 -7.38 -20.85 -16.90
N ILE A 39 -7.60 -20.67 -15.59
CA ILE A 39 -7.42 -21.73 -14.59
C ILE A 39 -8.36 -22.91 -14.87
N ASN A 40 -9.62 -22.64 -15.21
CA ASN A 40 -10.56 -23.70 -15.57
C ASN A 40 -10.09 -24.49 -16.81
N SER A 41 -9.51 -23.82 -17.82
CA SER A 41 -8.92 -24.48 -18.99
C SER A 41 -7.76 -25.40 -18.60
N HIS A 42 -6.85 -24.92 -17.75
CA HIS A 42 -5.73 -25.72 -17.26
C HIS A 42 -6.17 -26.94 -16.45
N ILE A 43 -7.20 -26.79 -15.60
CA ILE A 43 -7.78 -27.92 -14.86
C ILE A 43 -8.35 -28.94 -15.85
N TYR A 44 -9.09 -28.50 -16.86
CA TYR A 44 -9.70 -29.37 -17.85
C TYR A 44 -8.67 -30.13 -18.69
N GLU A 45 -7.63 -29.45 -19.18
CA GLU A 45 -6.54 -30.07 -19.93
C GLU A 45 -5.76 -31.08 -19.08
N SER A 46 -5.42 -30.71 -17.85
CA SER A 46 -4.70 -31.60 -16.92
C SER A 46 -5.52 -32.82 -16.54
N TYR A 47 -6.83 -32.65 -16.36
CA TYR A 47 -7.76 -33.74 -16.07
C TYR A 47 -7.92 -34.71 -17.25
N ARG A 48 -7.98 -34.19 -18.49
CA ARG A 48 -8.05 -35.03 -19.70
C ARG A 48 -6.78 -35.83 -19.95
N ASN A 49 -5.61 -35.25 -19.63
CA ASN A 49 -4.32 -35.84 -19.90
C ASN A 49 -3.80 -36.77 -18.78
N ASP A 50 -4.46 -36.82 -17.62
CA ASP A 50 -4.07 -37.70 -16.52
C ASP A 50 -4.71 -39.10 -16.70
N PRO A 51 -3.91 -40.19 -16.76
CA PRO A 51 -4.40 -41.54 -17.04
C PRO A 51 -5.07 -42.22 -15.83
N THR A 52 -5.22 -41.54 -14.69
CA THR A 52 -5.78 -42.13 -13.46
C THR A 52 -7.22 -42.62 -13.68
N PRO A 53 -7.55 -43.91 -13.49
CA PRO A 53 -8.86 -44.46 -13.84
C PRO A 53 -10.03 -43.82 -13.07
N ASP A 54 -9.85 -43.60 -11.77
CA ASP A 54 -10.86 -43.00 -10.91
C ASP A 54 -10.95 -41.48 -11.13
N GLU A 55 -12.12 -41.01 -11.55
CA GLU A 55 -12.36 -39.61 -11.91
C GLU A 55 -12.16 -38.66 -10.72
N VAL A 56 -12.58 -39.06 -9.52
CA VAL A 56 -12.46 -38.24 -8.30
C VAL A 56 -11.00 -38.11 -7.89
N THR A 57 -10.27 -39.23 -7.86
CA THR A 57 -8.83 -39.24 -7.56
C THR A 57 -8.05 -38.45 -8.60
N ARG A 58 -8.43 -38.56 -9.88
CA ARG A 58 -7.81 -37.81 -10.97
C ARG A 58 -7.94 -36.30 -10.76
N ILE A 59 -9.15 -35.80 -10.48
CA ILE A 59 -9.34 -34.35 -10.28
C ILE A 59 -8.65 -33.86 -9.01
N LEU A 60 -8.68 -34.62 -7.92
CA LEU A 60 -8.00 -34.25 -6.68
C LEU A 60 -6.49 -34.13 -6.89
N LYS A 61 -5.89 -35.04 -7.67
CA LYS A 61 -4.47 -34.98 -8.04
C LYS A 61 -4.13 -33.77 -8.92
N VAL A 62 -5.02 -33.40 -9.83
CA VAL A 62 -4.85 -32.17 -10.63
C VAL A 62 -4.89 -30.93 -9.74
N LEU A 63 -5.87 -30.84 -8.84
CA LEU A 63 -6.00 -29.72 -7.91
C LEU A 63 -4.85 -29.65 -6.90
N ASP A 64 -4.31 -30.80 -6.47
CA ASP A 64 -3.13 -30.87 -5.59
C ASP A 64 -1.88 -30.30 -6.27
N LYS A 65 -1.68 -30.59 -7.57
CA LYS A 65 -0.60 -29.99 -8.37
C LYS A 65 -0.76 -28.48 -8.57
N LEU A 66 -1.99 -28.00 -8.71
CA LEU A 66 -2.31 -26.56 -8.76
C LEU A 66 -2.10 -25.87 -7.42
N GLY A 67 -2.35 -26.59 -6.32
CA GLY A 67 -2.27 -26.08 -4.95
C GLY A 67 -3.51 -25.29 -4.53
N GLU A 68 -3.47 -24.78 -3.30
CA GLU A 68 -4.56 -24.02 -2.71
C GLU A 68 -4.88 -22.74 -3.53
N PRO A 69 -6.18 -22.36 -3.68
CA PRO A 69 -6.58 -21.18 -4.45
C PRO A 69 -5.84 -19.91 -4.04
N SER A 70 -5.54 -19.75 -2.74
CA SER A 70 -4.80 -18.61 -2.20
C SER A 70 -3.35 -18.54 -2.70
N ALA A 71 -2.68 -19.69 -2.89
CA ALA A 71 -1.32 -19.75 -3.42
C ALA A 71 -1.28 -19.41 -4.90
N VAL A 72 -2.26 -19.91 -5.67
CA VAL A 72 -2.43 -19.60 -7.10
C VAL A 72 -2.67 -18.10 -7.30
N ILE A 73 -3.53 -17.50 -6.48
CA ILE A 73 -3.76 -16.04 -6.49
C ILE A 73 -2.47 -15.28 -6.17
N ALA A 74 -1.74 -15.68 -5.13
CA ALA A 74 -0.51 -14.99 -4.72
C ALA A 74 0.58 -15.02 -5.80
N ALA A 75 0.67 -16.10 -6.59
CA ALA A 75 1.62 -16.21 -7.70
C ALA A 75 1.31 -15.24 -8.86
N ARG A 76 0.03 -14.90 -9.07
CA ARG A 76 -0.44 -14.04 -10.18
C ARG A 76 -0.75 -12.60 -9.77
N MET A 77 -0.91 -12.34 -8.48
CA MET A 77 -1.10 -10.99 -7.94
C MET A 77 -0.01 -9.97 -8.32
N PRO A 78 1.29 -10.31 -8.44
CA PRO A 78 2.31 -9.35 -8.84
C PRO A 78 2.02 -8.75 -10.23
N GLU A 79 1.62 -9.58 -11.19
CA GLU A 79 1.31 -9.17 -12.56
C GLU A 79 0.00 -8.37 -12.61
N ALA A 80 -1.04 -8.83 -11.91
CA ALA A 80 -2.33 -8.14 -11.83
C ALA A 80 -2.24 -6.78 -11.11
N MET A 81 -1.44 -6.68 -10.04
CA MET A 81 -1.24 -5.40 -9.33
C MET A 81 -0.42 -4.40 -10.13
N VAL A 82 0.57 -4.86 -10.90
CA VAL A 82 1.36 -4.01 -11.80
C VAL A 82 0.49 -3.43 -12.93
N THR A 83 -0.41 -4.23 -13.49
CA THR A 83 -1.34 -3.77 -14.54
C THR A 83 -2.44 -2.85 -13.99
N LEU A 84 -2.97 -3.12 -12.78
CA LEU A 84 -3.88 -2.24 -12.06
C LEU A 84 -3.25 -0.89 -11.70
N GLY A 85 -1.98 -0.89 -11.27
CA GLY A 85 -1.20 0.32 -11.01
C GLY A 85 -0.93 1.16 -12.28
N LYS A 86 -0.85 0.52 -13.46
CA LYS A 86 -0.75 1.23 -14.75
C LYS A 86 -2.07 1.88 -15.17
N LYS A 87 -3.22 1.26 -14.92
CA LYS A 87 -4.55 1.77 -15.35
C LYS A 87 -5.13 2.82 -14.42
N ARG A 88 -4.97 2.66 -13.10
CA ARG A 88 -5.32 3.70 -12.12
C ARG A 88 -4.03 4.46 -11.82
N LYS A 89 -3.92 5.73 -12.25
CA LYS A 89 -2.82 6.67 -11.92
C LYS A 89 -2.74 7.00 -10.40
N LEU A 90 -2.79 5.98 -9.55
CA LEU A 90 -2.69 6.07 -8.10
C LEU A 90 -1.27 5.64 -7.74
N PRO A 91 -0.35 6.58 -7.49
CA PRO A 91 1.06 6.28 -7.23
C PRO A 91 1.24 5.31 -6.05
N PHE A 92 0.30 5.32 -5.08
CA PHE A 92 0.27 4.38 -3.97
C PHE A 92 0.03 2.91 -4.37
N LEU A 93 -0.70 2.64 -5.45
CA LEU A 93 -0.96 1.27 -5.90
C LEU A 93 0.25 0.68 -6.63
N ILE A 94 0.96 1.50 -7.39
CA ILE A 94 2.24 1.12 -8.01
C ILE A 94 3.26 0.83 -6.90
N LEU A 95 3.32 1.67 -5.87
CA LEU A 95 4.20 1.46 -4.73
C LEU A 95 3.83 0.19 -3.95
N ALA A 96 2.54 -0.07 -3.74
CA ALA A 96 2.06 -1.29 -3.09
C ALA A 96 2.32 -2.55 -3.93
N GLY A 97 2.10 -2.49 -5.25
CA GLY A 97 2.40 -3.59 -6.17
C GLY A 97 3.90 -3.85 -6.31
N ALA A 98 4.72 -2.80 -6.34
CA ALA A 98 6.18 -2.91 -6.32
C ALA A 98 6.66 -3.50 -4.99
N LEU A 99 6.11 -3.07 -3.86
CA LEU A 99 6.36 -3.66 -2.55
C LEU A 99 5.98 -5.15 -2.54
N ILE A 100 4.79 -5.50 -3.00
CA ILE A 100 4.30 -6.90 -3.01
C ILE A 100 5.12 -7.78 -3.96
N ALA A 101 5.50 -7.29 -5.14
CA ALA A 101 6.39 -8.00 -6.06
C ALA A 101 7.79 -8.18 -5.46
N PHE A 102 8.35 -7.14 -4.85
CA PHE A 102 9.65 -7.18 -4.18
C PHE A 102 9.64 -8.10 -2.94
N PHE A 103 8.52 -8.14 -2.21
CA PHE A 103 8.30 -9.02 -1.07
C PHE A 103 7.76 -10.42 -1.45
N GLY A 104 7.38 -10.69 -2.69
CA GLY A 104 6.91 -12.00 -3.16
C GLY A 104 8.01 -12.89 -3.73
N VAL A 105 9.07 -12.30 -4.30
CA VAL A 105 10.19 -13.05 -4.89
C VAL A 105 11.18 -13.50 -3.80
N PRO A 106 11.67 -14.74 -3.82
CA PRO A 106 12.74 -15.22 -2.92
C PRO A 106 14.08 -14.62 -3.35
N LEU A 107 14.22 -13.31 -3.19
CA LEU A 107 15.49 -12.63 -3.42
C LEU A 107 16.47 -13.06 -2.31
N GLY A 108 17.66 -13.50 -2.68
CA GLY A 108 18.75 -13.83 -1.74
C GLY A 108 19.18 -12.63 -0.89
N LEU A 109 20.31 -12.75 -0.18
CA LEU A 109 20.82 -11.72 0.76
C LEU A 109 20.77 -10.28 0.22
N GLY A 110 20.97 -10.07 -1.09
CA GLY A 110 20.89 -8.75 -1.73
C GLY A 110 19.48 -8.12 -1.75
N GLY A 111 18.40 -8.91 -1.85
CA GLY A 111 17.04 -8.39 -1.81
C GLY A 111 16.62 -7.92 -0.43
N LEU A 112 17.18 -8.52 0.63
CA LEU A 112 16.93 -8.09 2.00
C LEU A 112 17.49 -6.69 2.26
N GLY A 113 18.68 -6.38 1.74
CA GLY A 113 19.32 -5.07 1.87
C GLY A 113 18.51 -3.95 1.21
N VAL A 114 18.03 -4.20 -0.02
CA VAL A 114 17.16 -3.23 -0.73
C VAL A 114 15.81 -3.07 -0.02
N ALA A 115 15.22 -4.15 0.49
CA ALA A 115 13.97 -4.07 1.25
C ALA A 115 14.13 -3.22 2.52
N VAL A 116 15.23 -3.43 3.28
CA VAL A 116 15.55 -2.64 4.47
C VAL A 116 15.81 -1.18 4.10
N GLY A 117 16.60 -0.93 3.05
CA GLY A 117 16.87 0.42 2.56
C GLY A 117 15.60 1.17 2.16
N LEU A 118 14.67 0.50 1.49
CA LEU A 118 13.38 1.08 1.10
C LEU A 118 12.52 1.40 2.33
N VAL A 119 12.50 0.54 3.34
CA VAL A 119 11.80 0.81 4.61
C VAL A 119 12.40 2.01 5.33
N ILE A 120 13.72 2.11 5.41
CA ILE A 120 14.42 3.25 6.01
C ILE A 120 14.09 4.54 5.24
N ALA A 121 14.12 4.50 3.91
CA ALA A 121 13.78 5.65 3.07
C ALA A 121 12.32 6.10 3.28
N LEU A 122 11.37 5.16 3.35
CA LEU A 122 9.97 5.46 3.65
C LEU A 122 9.79 6.05 5.06
N LEU A 123 10.48 5.51 6.05
CA LEU A 123 10.46 6.05 7.42
C LEU A 123 11.04 7.47 7.44
N GLY A 124 12.17 7.70 6.76
CA GLY A 124 12.78 9.02 6.63
C GLY A 124 11.83 10.04 5.98
N LEU A 125 11.13 9.64 4.92
CA LEU A 125 10.13 10.48 4.26
C LEU A 125 8.98 10.85 5.20
N VAL A 126 8.48 9.89 5.99
CA VAL A 126 7.43 10.13 6.96
C VAL A 126 7.90 11.09 8.05
N ILE A 127 9.11 10.89 8.57
CA ILE A 127 9.70 11.78 9.58
C ILE A 127 9.83 13.19 9.01
N ALA A 128 10.41 13.35 7.81
CA ALA A 128 10.56 14.64 7.16
C ALA A 128 9.21 15.34 6.95
N PHE A 129 8.18 14.60 6.53
CA PHE A 129 6.82 15.12 6.40
C PHE A 129 6.28 15.69 7.71
N TYR A 130 6.44 14.96 8.82
CA TYR A 130 6.00 15.43 10.14
C TYR A 130 6.82 16.61 10.66
N VAL A 131 8.13 16.64 10.40
CA VAL A 131 9.00 17.78 10.73
C VAL A 131 8.52 19.03 9.99
N VAL A 132 8.26 18.94 8.68
CA VAL A 132 7.75 20.08 7.91
C VAL A 132 6.39 20.54 8.44
N ALA A 133 5.47 19.62 8.70
CA ALA A 133 4.16 19.94 9.24
C ALA A 133 4.27 20.67 10.59
N PHE A 134 5.11 20.17 11.49
CA PHE A 134 5.36 20.80 12.80
C PHE A 134 6.02 22.18 12.66
N SER A 135 7.02 22.31 11.80
CA SER A 135 7.69 23.59 11.54
C SER A 135 6.73 24.65 10.99
N LEU A 136 5.80 24.29 10.10
CA LEU A 136 4.79 25.21 9.59
C LEU A 136 3.83 25.69 10.69
N ILE A 137 3.39 24.78 11.56
CA ILE A 137 2.54 25.13 12.70
C ILE A 137 3.29 26.07 13.63
N LEU A 138 4.51 25.72 14.02
CA LEU A 138 5.31 26.48 14.97
C LEU A 138 5.62 27.89 14.42
N THR A 139 6.10 27.99 13.19
CA THR A 139 6.41 29.27 12.53
C THR A 139 5.16 30.12 12.34
N GLY A 140 4.05 29.53 11.88
CA GLY A 140 2.80 30.25 11.71
C GLY A 140 2.24 30.80 13.03
N TRP A 141 2.28 30.00 14.10
CA TRP A 141 1.78 30.40 15.41
C TRP A 141 2.67 31.45 16.09
N LEU A 142 3.99 31.22 16.11
CA LEU A 142 4.95 32.20 16.66
C LEU A 142 4.93 33.50 15.86
N GLY A 143 4.86 33.43 14.53
CA GLY A 143 4.75 34.60 13.67
C GLY A 143 3.50 35.42 13.99
N ALA A 144 2.34 34.78 14.15
CA ALA A 144 1.10 35.46 14.53
C ALA A 144 1.22 36.15 15.91
N VAL A 145 1.84 35.50 16.90
CA VAL A 145 2.07 36.08 18.24
C VAL A 145 3.00 37.29 18.18
N VAL A 146 4.12 37.18 17.47
CA VAL A 146 5.08 38.28 17.33
C VAL A 146 4.42 39.49 16.66
N LEU A 147 3.66 39.25 15.59
CA LEU A 147 2.93 40.31 14.89
C LEU A 147 1.80 40.92 15.73
N ALA A 148 1.12 40.12 16.56
CA ALA A 148 0.14 40.62 17.51
C ALA A 148 0.80 41.51 18.57
N ILE A 149 1.96 41.12 19.12
CA ILE A 149 2.73 41.97 20.05
C ILE A 149 3.09 43.30 19.38
N ARG A 150 3.52 43.27 18.12
CA ARG A 150 3.80 44.50 17.35
C ARG A 150 2.57 45.39 17.20
N ALA A 151 1.39 44.81 16.98
CA ALA A 151 0.14 45.56 16.86
C ALA A 151 -0.19 46.36 18.13
N PHE A 152 0.13 45.81 19.32
CA PHE A 152 -0.11 46.49 20.60
C PHE A 152 1.07 47.38 21.06
N LYS A 153 2.31 47.02 20.70
CA LYS A 153 3.54 47.72 21.08
C LYS A 153 4.52 47.79 19.90
N PRO A 154 4.30 48.70 18.93
CA PRO A 154 5.08 48.74 17.69
C PRO A 154 6.57 49.00 17.95
N GLY A 155 6.89 49.99 18.80
CA GLY A 155 8.27 50.39 19.10
C GLY A 155 9.14 49.33 19.80
N PHE A 156 8.58 48.22 20.25
CA PHE A 156 9.36 47.10 20.80
C PHE A 156 10.00 46.24 19.70
N LEU A 157 9.33 46.07 18.55
CA LEU A 157 9.76 45.15 17.49
C LEU A 157 10.24 45.85 16.22
N ASP A 158 9.89 47.12 16.01
CA ASP A 158 10.30 47.89 14.83
C ASP A 158 11.83 47.93 14.59
N PRO A 159 12.72 47.97 15.61
CA PRO A 159 14.17 47.91 15.38
C PRO A 159 14.69 46.56 14.87
N TYR A 160 13.93 45.48 15.10
CA TYR A 160 14.35 44.11 14.81
C TYR A 160 13.62 43.51 13.60
N MET A 161 12.54 44.13 13.15
CA MET A 161 11.67 43.62 12.11
C MET A 161 11.33 44.70 11.10
N ASP A 162 11.97 44.62 9.94
CA ASP A 162 11.55 45.38 8.77
C ASP A 162 10.48 44.58 8.01
N ILE A 163 9.26 45.11 7.95
CA ILE A 163 8.15 44.46 7.26
C ILE A 163 7.81 45.26 6.02
N TYR A 164 7.91 44.60 4.88
CA TYR A 164 7.52 45.18 3.60
C TYR A 164 6.04 45.60 3.62
N PRO A 165 5.69 46.84 3.25
CA PRO A 165 4.30 47.25 3.21
C PRO A 165 3.60 46.63 2.00
N LEU A 166 2.67 45.70 2.24
CA LEU A 166 1.78 45.16 1.21
C LEU A 166 0.64 46.13 0.87
N VAL A 167 0.26 46.96 1.85
CA VAL A 167 -0.80 47.97 1.74
C VAL A 167 -0.33 49.25 2.42
N ALA A 168 -0.80 50.41 1.95
CA ALA A 168 -0.42 51.72 2.48
C ALA A 168 -0.83 51.94 3.94
N ASP A 169 -1.94 51.33 4.38
CA ASP A 169 -2.41 51.41 5.77
C ASP A 169 -1.61 50.43 6.67
N PRO A 170 -0.85 50.93 7.67
CA PRO A 170 -0.05 50.09 8.57
C PRO A 170 -0.84 49.07 9.37
N THR A 171 -2.06 49.41 9.80
CA THR A 171 -2.90 48.51 10.61
C THR A 171 -3.39 47.34 9.75
N MET A 172 -3.88 47.64 8.55
CA MET A 172 -4.29 46.61 7.59
C MET A 172 -3.12 45.73 7.15
N ASN A 173 -1.93 46.31 6.98
CA ASN A 173 -0.72 45.55 6.66
C ASN A 173 -0.43 44.48 7.73
N ILE A 174 -0.41 44.87 9.02
CA ILE A 174 -0.17 43.93 10.13
C ILE A 174 -1.23 42.81 10.18
N LEU A 175 -2.51 43.14 9.97
CA LEU A 175 -3.58 42.15 9.95
C LEU A 175 -3.40 41.12 8.82
N ILE A 176 -2.98 41.54 7.63
CA ILE A 176 -2.70 40.64 6.51
C ILE A 176 -1.56 39.68 6.86
N TYR A 177 -0.49 40.16 7.48
CA TYR A 177 0.61 39.30 7.92
C TYR A 177 0.19 38.30 9.01
N ILE A 178 -0.66 38.70 9.96
CA ILE A 178 -1.21 37.80 10.98
C ILE A 178 -2.04 36.71 10.30
N LEU A 179 -2.92 37.08 9.37
CA LEU A 179 -3.73 36.13 8.61
C LEU A 179 -2.86 35.15 7.80
N GLY A 180 -1.80 35.64 7.16
CA GLY A 180 -0.82 34.80 6.44
C GLY A 180 -0.11 33.80 7.36
N ALA A 181 0.32 34.25 8.54
CA ALA A 181 0.95 33.39 9.54
C ALA A 181 -0.02 32.31 10.06
N LEU A 182 -1.27 32.66 10.34
CA LEU A 182 -2.32 31.72 10.73
C LEU A 182 -2.66 30.74 9.61
N LEU A 183 -2.64 31.17 8.34
CA LEU A 183 -2.87 30.31 7.19
C LEU A 183 -1.74 29.27 7.05
N MET A 184 -0.48 29.66 7.24
CA MET A 184 0.64 28.70 7.31
C MET A 184 0.45 27.66 8.41
N ALA A 185 0.01 28.09 9.60
CA ALA A 185 -0.29 27.17 10.68
C ALA A 185 -1.45 26.21 10.32
N ALA A 186 -2.50 26.72 9.68
CA ALA A 186 -3.64 25.92 9.21
C ALA A 186 -3.21 24.87 8.17
N VAL A 187 -2.30 25.22 7.25
CA VAL A 187 -1.70 24.26 6.31
C VAL A 187 -0.94 23.17 7.05
N GLY A 188 -0.13 23.54 8.05
CA GLY A 188 0.56 22.57 8.90
C GLY A 188 -0.38 21.61 9.64
N PHE A 189 -1.49 22.11 10.20
CA PHE A 189 -2.55 21.27 10.78
C PHE A 189 -3.20 20.35 9.75
N GLY A 190 -3.48 20.86 8.55
CA GLY A 190 -3.98 20.07 7.42
C GLY A 190 -3.02 18.94 7.05
N MET A 191 -1.72 19.20 7.07
CA MET A 191 -0.69 18.18 6.86
C MET A 191 -0.70 17.12 7.96
N LEU A 192 -0.80 17.49 9.25
CA LEU A 192 -0.92 16.51 10.34
C LEU A 192 -2.16 15.64 10.19
N TRP A 193 -3.29 16.24 9.83
CA TRP A 193 -4.53 15.50 9.55
C TRP A 193 -4.35 14.52 8.40
N LEU A 194 -3.69 14.91 7.31
CA LEU A 194 -3.34 14.01 6.20
C LEU A 194 -2.39 12.89 6.67
N GLY A 195 -1.43 13.21 7.54
CA GLY A 195 -0.49 12.29 8.15
C GLY A 195 -1.17 11.15 8.90
N THR A 196 -2.31 11.41 9.57
CA THR A 196 -3.08 10.35 10.24
C THR A 196 -3.60 9.28 9.27
N ARG A 197 -3.86 9.64 8.00
CA ARG A 197 -4.22 8.68 6.95
C ARG A 197 -3.00 7.90 6.46
N LEU A 198 -1.86 8.56 6.34
CA LEU A 198 -0.57 7.97 5.96
C LEU A 198 -0.12 6.88 6.95
N MET A 199 -0.27 7.14 8.25
CA MET A 199 0.02 6.18 9.33
C MET A 199 -0.79 4.88 9.23
N ARG A 200 -2.02 4.93 8.70
CA ARG A 200 -2.84 3.72 8.49
C ARG A 200 -2.22 2.83 7.40
N GLY A 201 -1.74 3.42 6.32
CA GLY A 201 -1.03 2.71 5.24
C GLY A 201 0.30 2.13 5.72
N MET A 202 1.09 2.89 6.47
CA MET A 202 2.38 2.42 6.98
C MET A 202 2.24 1.24 7.96
N ARG A 203 1.22 1.24 8.83
CA ARG A 203 0.92 0.08 9.70
C ARG A 203 0.60 -1.20 8.95
N PHE A 204 0.04 -1.09 7.74
CA PHE A 204 -0.22 -2.24 6.88
C PHE A 204 1.09 -2.79 6.32
N VAL A 205 1.95 -1.93 5.77
CA VAL A 205 3.28 -2.32 5.24
C VAL A 205 4.14 -2.95 6.34
N PHE A 206 4.15 -2.36 7.53
CA PHE A 206 4.91 -2.90 8.67
C PHE A 206 4.40 -4.29 9.09
N ARG A 207 3.08 -4.50 9.09
CA ARG A 207 2.50 -5.83 9.38
C ARG A 207 2.94 -6.89 8.37
N LEU A 208 2.97 -6.55 7.08
CA LEU A 208 3.44 -7.46 6.03
C LEU A 208 4.92 -7.83 6.22
N LEU A 209 5.75 -6.85 6.54
CA LEU A 209 7.17 -7.05 6.83
C LEU A 209 7.40 -7.99 8.01
N VAL A 210 6.73 -7.73 9.14
CA VAL A 210 6.83 -8.56 10.35
C VAL A 210 6.37 -9.99 10.07
N GLN A 211 5.27 -10.16 9.34
CA GLN A 211 4.77 -11.48 8.96
C GLN A 211 5.77 -12.24 8.09
N LYS A 212 6.42 -11.57 7.13
CA LYS A 212 7.43 -12.20 6.27
C LYS A 212 8.69 -12.59 7.05
N ILE A 213 9.15 -11.73 7.97
CA ILE A 213 10.30 -12.07 8.84
C ILE A 213 9.96 -13.30 9.70
N LYS A 214 8.74 -13.35 10.25
CA LYS A 214 8.28 -14.47 11.08
C LYS A 214 8.21 -15.78 10.27
N SER A 215 7.65 -15.75 9.07
CA SER A 215 7.57 -16.94 8.20
C SER A 215 8.95 -17.42 7.73
N TRP A 216 9.90 -16.50 7.49
CA TRP A 216 11.27 -16.86 7.14
C TRP A 216 12.02 -17.51 8.32
N ARG A 217 11.80 -17.02 9.55
CA ARG A 217 12.37 -17.62 10.77
C ARG A 217 11.80 -19.02 11.05
N GLN A 218 10.52 -19.23 10.76
CA GLN A 218 9.86 -20.54 10.85
C GLN A 218 10.39 -21.53 9.80
N ARG A 219 10.70 -21.08 8.57
CA ARG A 219 11.34 -21.93 7.56
C ARG A 219 12.76 -22.36 7.93
N LYS A 220 13.55 -21.50 8.59
CA LYS A 220 14.89 -21.85 9.06
C LYS A 220 14.92 -22.82 10.25
N THR A 221 13.86 -22.85 11.05
CA THR A 221 13.72 -23.77 12.20
C THR A 221 13.13 -25.12 11.80
N ALA A 222 12.57 -25.22 10.58
CA ALA A 222 12.03 -26.45 10.00
C ALA A 222 13.01 -27.22 9.11
N VAL A 223 14.31 -26.93 9.17
CA VAL A 223 15.34 -27.79 8.56
C VAL A 223 15.59 -28.94 9.53
N PRO A 224 15.19 -30.19 9.22
CA PRO A 224 15.55 -31.32 10.05
C PRO A 224 17.06 -31.52 9.95
N VAL A 225 17.66 -31.79 11.11
CA VAL A 225 18.99 -32.39 11.21
C VAL A 225 18.94 -33.71 10.44
N SER A 226 19.68 -33.78 9.34
CA SER A 226 20.08 -35.02 8.68
C SER A 226 21.55 -34.91 8.32
#